data_AF-A0A9E3AC46-F1
#
_entry.id   AF-A0A9E3AC46-F1
#
_cell.length_a   1.000
_cell.length_b   1.000
_cell.length_c   1.000
_cell.angle_alpha   90.00
_cell.angle_beta   90.00
_cell.angle_gamma   90.00
#
_symmetry.space_group_name_H-M   'P 1'
#
loop_
_entity.id
_entity.type
_entity.pdbx_description
1 polymer ?
#
loop_
_entity_poly.entity_id
_entity_poly.type
_entity_poly.pdbx_seq_one_letter_code
_entity_poly.pdbx_strand_id
1 'polypeptide(L)'
;MGVFARVKSYGDVLREYEFHPEAKCADPSGAPCSKQTIGLLARRHVTIDGITYIGKESSRLEEVEEQSLLGPTDVYNAYVDPRPDEWATKILPKLRAVLISEACEGTGISRAQMQRYRNRGARPRAAHFEAVKLFLGQENA
;
A
#
# COMPACT_ATOMS: atom_id res chain seq x y z
N MET A 1 -27.05 -6.39 25.63
CA MET A 1 -27.05 -7.81 25.23
C MET A 1 -25.60 -8.27 25.28
N GLY A 2 -25.23 -9.10 26.25
CA GLY A 2 -23.82 -9.43 26.52
C GLY A 2 -23.26 -10.42 25.50
N VAL A 3 -22.01 -10.23 25.09
CA VAL A 3 -21.24 -11.20 24.29
C VAL A 3 -20.71 -12.27 25.23
N PHE A 4 -20.93 -13.54 24.91
CA PHE A 4 -20.39 -14.68 25.65
C PHE A 4 -19.24 -15.31 24.87
N ALA A 5 -18.08 -15.47 25.50
CA ALA A 5 -16.96 -16.21 24.93
C ALA A 5 -17.19 -17.72 25.11
N ARG A 6 -17.10 -18.48 24.00
CA ARG A 6 -17.15 -19.95 24.02
C ARG A 6 -15.73 -20.52 23.94
N VAL A 7 -15.32 -21.26 24.96
CA VAL A 7 -14.05 -21.99 24.96
C VAL A 7 -14.11 -23.11 23.91
N LYS A 8 -13.14 -23.14 22.99
CA LYS A 8 -12.99 -24.23 22.01
C LYS A 8 -12.16 -25.35 22.64
N SER A 9 -12.58 -26.59 22.42
CA SER A 9 -11.76 -27.75 22.74
C SER A 9 -10.69 -27.96 21.66
N TYR A 10 -9.64 -28.72 21.99
CA TYR A 10 -8.63 -29.13 21.01
C TYR A 10 -9.26 -29.88 19.82
N GLY A 11 -10.31 -30.67 20.07
CA GLY A 11 -11.06 -31.38 19.04
C GLY A 11 -11.89 -30.46 18.13
N ASP A 12 -12.30 -29.28 18.61
CA ASP A 12 -12.96 -28.27 17.77
C ASP A 12 -11.96 -27.60 16.83
N VAL A 13 -10.76 -27.28 17.34
CA VAL A 13 -9.67 -26.72 16.53
C VAL A 13 -9.23 -27.70 15.44
N LEU A 14 -9.06 -28.98 15.77
CA LEU A 14 -8.67 -30.00 14.80
C LEU A 14 -9.69 -30.16 13.66
N ARG A 15 -10.98 -30.16 13.97
CA ARG A 15 -12.06 -30.22 12.95
C ARG A 15 -12.09 -29.00 12.04
N GLU A 16 -11.78 -27.81 12.57
CA GLU A 16 -11.66 -26.59 11.75
C GLU A 16 -10.40 -26.64 10.86
N TYR A 17 -9.29 -27.15 11.40
CA TYR A 17 -8.00 -27.24 10.70
C TYR A 17 -7.94 -28.31 9.62
N GLU A 18 -8.73 -29.38 9.73
CA GLU A 18 -8.83 -30.47 8.73
C GLU A 18 -9.05 -29.95 7.31
N PHE A 19 -9.62 -28.76 7.22
CA PHE A 19 -10.17 -28.18 6.02
C PHE A 19 -9.57 -26.82 5.66
N HIS A 20 -8.49 -26.44 6.32
CA HIS A 20 -7.85 -25.16 6.12
C HIS A 20 -7.14 -25.13 4.75
N PRO A 21 -7.43 -24.16 3.88
CA PRO A 21 -6.76 -24.05 2.58
C PRO A 21 -5.27 -23.73 2.78
N GLU A 22 -4.41 -24.45 2.07
CA GLU A 22 -2.96 -24.18 2.09
C GLU A 22 -2.68 -22.85 1.36
N ALA A 23 -2.19 -21.86 2.10
CA ALA A 23 -2.05 -20.50 1.59
C ALA A 23 -0.78 -20.29 0.74
N LYS A 24 0.29 -21.07 0.99
CA LYS A 24 1.63 -20.81 0.44
C LYS A 24 1.93 -21.56 -0.84
N CYS A 25 1.12 -22.56 -1.15
CA CYS A 25 1.28 -23.41 -2.30
C CYS A 25 0.14 -23.21 -3.29
N ALA A 26 0.43 -23.51 -4.55
CA ALA A 26 -0.55 -23.62 -5.61
C ALA A 26 -0.66 -25.09 -6.03
N ASP A 27 -1.82 -25.45 -6.56
CA ASP A 27 -2.03 -26.74 -7.20
C ASP A 27 -1.18 -26.85 -8.49
N PRO A 28 -1.16 -28.02 -9.16
CA PRO A 28 -0.41 -28.19 -10.41
C PRO A 28 -0.84 -27.24 -11.55
N SER A 29 -2.04 -26.65 -11.47
CA SER A 29 -2.55 -25.66 -12.43
C SER A 29 -2.20 -24.21 -12.06
N GLY A 30 -1.60 -23.98 -10.88
CA GLY A 30 -1.29 -22.65 -10.37
C GLY A 30 -2.42 -22.00 -9.56
N ALA A 31 -3.53 -22.71 -9.33
CA ALA A 31 -4.67 -22.23 -8.56
C ALA A 31 -4.48 -22.47 -7.04
N PRO A 32 -5.23 -21.78 -6.17
CA PRO A 32 -5.20 -22.05 -4.72
C PRO A 32 -5.50 -23.52 -4.40
N CYS A 33 -4.73 -24.11 -3.49
CA CYS A 33 -4.96 -25.48 -3.06
C CYS A 33 -6.31 -25.63 -2.35
N SER A 34 -6.99 -26.74 -2.64
CA SER A 34 -8.18 -27.20 -1.93
C SER A 34 -7.90 -28.52 -1.23
N LYS A 35 -8.86 -29.01 -0.44
CA LYS A 35 -8.81 -30.33 0.21
C LYS A 35 -8.65 -31.49 -0.79
N GLN A 36 -9.07 -31.28 -2.03
CA GLN A 36 -9.04 -32.27 -3.09
C GLN A 36 -7.78 -32.15 -3.95
N THR A 37 -6.92 -31.16 -3.70
CA THR A 37 -5.68 -30.98 -4.44
C THR A 37 -4.73 -32.13 -4.15
N ILE A 38 -4.34 -32.83 -5.21
CA ILE A 38 -3.43 -33.97 -5.17
C ILE A 38 -2.27 -33.74 -6.13
N GLY A 39 -1.12 -34.35 -5.84
CA GLY A 39 0.08 -34.24 -6.65
C GLY A 39 1.08 -33.22 -6.13
N LEU A 40 2.11 -32.93 -6.94
CA LEU A 40 3.20 -32.03 -6.55
C LEU A 40 2.70 -30.58 -6.50
N LEU A 41 2.78 -30.00 -5.31
CA LEU A 41 2.40 -28.60 -5.10
C LEU A 41 3.51 -27.66 -5.60
N ALA A 42 3.10 -26.58 -6.27
CA ALA A 42 4.00 -25.54 -6.74
C ALA A 42 4.04 -24.36 -5.76
N ARG A 43 5.08 -23.54 -5.85
CA ARG A 43 5.16 -22.28 -5.10
C ARG A 43 4.05 -21.34 -5.58
N ARG A 44 3.26 -20.77 -4.66
CA ARG A 44 2.27 -19.77 -5.05
C ARG A 44 2.96 -18.48 -5.49
N HIS A 45 2.72 -18.07 -6.74
CA HIS A 45 3.12 -16.76 -7.22
C HIS A 45 2.22 -15.69 -6.60
N VAL A 46 2.84 -14.74 -5.91
CA VAL A 46 2.15 -13.58 -5.34
C VAL A 46 2.63 -12.32 -6.03
N THR A 47 1.68 -11.43 -6.34
CA THR A 47 1.96 -10.09 -6.84
C THR A 47 1.75 -9.10 -5.71
N ILE A 48 2.60 -8.08 -5.64
CA ILE A 48 2.43 -6.99 -4.68
C ILE A 48 1.20 -6.19 -5.12
N ASP A 49 0.18 -6.14 -4.27
CA ASP A 49 -1.03 -5.33 -4.48
C ASP A 49 -0.80 -3.88 -4.02
N GLY A 50 -0.11 -3.69 -2.90
CA GLY A 50 0.25 -2.38 -2.36
C GLY A 50 1.32 -2.46 -1.28
N ILE A 51 1.88 -1.31 -0.92
CA ILE A 51 2.84 -1.16 0.18
C ILE A 51 2.20 -0.30 1.26
N THR A 52 2.03 -0.86 2.46
CA THR A 52 1.50 -0.15 3.62
C THR A 52 2.58 -0.08 4.69
N TYR A 53 2.79 1.11 5.25
CA TYR A 53 3.69 1.30 6.38
C TYR A 53 2.99 0.89 7.67
N ILE A 54 3.41 -0.24 8.22
CA ILE A 54 2.97 -0.73 9.52
C ILE A 54 4.05 -0.47 10.56
N GLY A 55 3.65 -0.02 11.75
CA GLY A 55 4.58 0.09 12.88
C GLY A 55 5.14 -1.26 13.28
N LYS A 56 6.36 -1.26 13.82
CA LYS A 56 6.94 -2.42 14.52
C LYS A 56 6.24 -2.70 15.87
N GLU A 57 5.51 -1.72 16.37
CA GLU A 57 4.74 -1.79 17.60
C GLU A 57 3.31 -2.23 17.26
N SER A 58 3.05 -3.53 17.33
CA SER A 58 1.70 -4.05 17.41
C SER A 58 1.13 -3.63 18.76
N SER A 59 0.50 -2.46 18.84
CA SER A 59 0.04 -1.90 20.11
C SER A 59 -1.19 -2.61 20.70
N ARG A 60 -1.63 -3.73 20.12
CA ARG A 60 -2.91 -4.40 20.41
C ARG A 60 -2.87 -5.92 20.23
N LEU A 61 -1.72 -6.57 20.45
CA LEU A 61 -1.67 -8.05 20.41
C LEU A 61 -2.62 -8.69 21.43
N GLU A 62 -2.83 -8.02 22.56
CA GLU A 62 -3.71 -8.46 23.65
C GLU A 62 -5.22 -8.29 23.30
N GLU A 63 -5.60 -7.24 22.57
CA GLU A 63 -7.00 -7.03 22.12
C GLU A 63 -7.44 -7.99 20.99
N VAL A 64 -6.49 -8.63 20.29
CA VAL A 64 -6.77 -9.65 19.27
C VAL A 64 -7.19 -10.99 19.91
N GLU A 65 -6.66 -11.32 21.10
CA GLU A 65 -7.08 -12.52 21.83
C GLU A 65 -8.52 -12.42 22.35
N GLU A 66 -9.05 -11.21 22.55
CA GLU A 66 -10.39 -10.95 23.07
C GLU A 66 -11.50 -10.91 22.00
N GLN A 67 -11.22 -11.23 20.73
CA GLN A 67 -12.19 -11.25 19.62
C GLN A 67 -12.99 -9.95 19.44
N SER A 68 -12.45 -8.79 19.82
CA SER A 68 -13.13 -7.50 19.66
C SER A 68 -12.64 -6.70 18.45
N LEU A 69 -12.22 -7.35 17.36
CA LEU A 69 -11.88 -6.66 16.11
C LEU A 69 -12.62 -7.27 14.92
N LEU A 70 -13.50 -6.46 14.34
CA LEU A 70 -14.23 -6.74 13.11
C LEU A 70 -13.29 -6.55 11.91
N GLY A 71 -12.50 -7.58 11.61
CA GLY A 71 -11.86 -7.75 10.31
C GLY A 71 -10.36 -7.42 10.20
N PRO A 72 -9.69 -7.88 9.14
CA PRO A 72 -8.22 -7.84 8.98
C PRO A 72 -7.59 -6.44 8.97
N THR A 73 -8.41 -5.40 8.79
CA THR A 73 -7.98 -4.01 8.66
C THR A 73 -7.63 -3.37 10.00
N ASP A 74 -8.11 -3.92 11.11
CA ASP A 74 -8.05 -3.29 12.44
C ASP A 74 -6.85 -3.76 13.30
N VAL A 75 -6.04 -4.69 12.77
CA VAL A 75 -4.89 -5.29 13.49
C VAL A 75 -3.61 -4.46 13.33
N TYR A 76 -3.53 -3.64 12.28
CA TYR A 76 -2.32 -2.90 11.94
C TYR A 76 -2.49 -1.41 12.21
N ASN A 77 -1.58 -0.83 12.99
CA ASN A 77 -1.36 0.62 13.01
C ASN A 77 -0.81 1.05 11.65
N ALA A 78 -1.71 1.32 10.71
CA ALA A 78 -1.37 1.91 9.44
C ALA A 78 -0.99 3.38 9.69
N TYR A 79 0.31 3.67 9.63
CA TYR A 79 0.77 5.06 9.68
C TYR A 79 0.52 5.68 8.31
N VAL A 80 -0.55 6.46 8.21
CA VAL A 80 -0.70 7.42 7.11
C VAL A 80 0.27 8.56 7.42
N ASP A 81 1.25 8.80 6.54
CA ASP A 81 2.18 9.92 6.71
C ASP A 81 1.36 11.22 6.88
N PRO A 82 1.41 11.90 8.04
CA PRO A 82 0.60 13.09 8.32
C PRO A 82 0.99 14.28 7.45
N ARG A 83 2.10 14.20 6.69
CA ARG A 83 2.45 15.16 5.66
C ARG A 83 2.41 14.46 4.31
N PRO A 84 1.25 14.47 3.62
CA PRO A 84 1.22 14.04 2.23
C PRO A 84 2.32 14.78 1.49
N ASP A 85 3.22 14.04 0.84
CA ASP A 85 4.31 14.66 0.09
C ASP A 85 3.69 15.59 -0.95
N GLU A 86 3.72 16.90 -0.68
CA GLU A 86 3.03 17.91 -1.48
C GLU A 86 3.49 17.83 -2.94
N TRP A 87 4.77 17.48 -3.14
CA TRP A 87 5.35 17.24 -4.45
C TRP A 87 4.60 16.12 -5.20
N ALA A 88 4.47 14.94 -4.59
CA ALA A 88 3.84 13.78 -5.22
C ALA A 88 2.33 13.94 -5.38
N THR A 89 1.67 14.53 -4.38
CA THR A 89 0.21 14.54 -4.29
C THR A 89 -0.44 15.74 -5.00
N LYS A 90 0.19 16.93 -4.96
CA LYS A 90 -0.40 18.16 -5.52
C LYS A 90 0.34 18.68 -6.74
N ILE A 91 1.66 18.67 -6.70
CA ILE A 91 2.49 19.35 -7.72
C ILE A 91 2.71 18.47 -8.95
N LEU A 92 3.08 17.20 -8.76
CA LEU A 92 3.37 16.26 -9.86
C LEU A 92 2.19 16.04 -10.82
N PRO A 93 0.94 15.86 -10.36
CA PRO A 93 -0.21 15.74 -11.25
C PRO A 93 -0.40 16.99 -12.12
N LYS A 94 -0.30 18.19 -11.54
CA LYS A 94 -0.38 19.45 -12.27
C LYS A 94 0.78 19.61 -13.27
N LEU A 95 2.01 19.31 -12.85
CA LEU A 95 3.19 19.36 -13.71
C LEU A 95 3.12 18.38 -14.91
N ARG A 96 2.37 17.29 -14.78
CA ARG A 96 2.11 16.35 -15.89
C ARG A 96 1.10 16.87 -16.90
N ALA A 97 0.19 17.76 -16.49
CA ALA A 97 -0.82 18.36 -17.35
C ALA A 97 -0.26 19.50 -18.23
N VAL A 98 0.81 20.18 -17.77
CA VAL A 98 1.43 21.30 -18.49
C VAL A 98 2.47 20.81 -19.51
N LEU A 99 2.65 21.55 -20.61
CA LEU A 99 3.70 21.26 -21.58
C LEU A 99 5.08 21.45 -20.95
N ILE A 100 6.01 20.54 -21.26
CA ILE A 100 7.38 20.64 -20.71
C ILE A 100 8.04 21.96 -21.10
N SER A 101 7.78 22.47 -22.30
CA SER A 101 8.32 23.75 -22.78
C SER A 101 7.89 24.92 -21.89
N GLU A 102 6.59 25.02 -21.62
CA GLU A 102 6.02 26.07 -20.77
C GLU A 102 6.57 26.00 -19.34
N ALA A 103 6.64 24.78 -18.78
CA ALA A 103 7.23 24.58 -17.47
C ALA A 103 8.72 24.95 -17.41
N CYS A 104 9.49 24.69 -18.48
CA CYS A 104 10.91 25.09 -18.53
C CYS A 104 11.06 26.60 -18.63
N GLU A 105 10.24 27.26 -19.45
CA GLU A 105 10.26 28.70 -19.65
C GLU A 105 9.83 29.45 -18.38
N GLY A 106 8.73 29.03 -17.76
CA GLY A 106 8.20 29.64 -16.54
C GLY A 106 9.02 29.41 -15.28
N THR A 107 9.91 28.42 -15.25
CA THR A 107 10.74 28.11 -14.07
C THR A 107 12.24 28.33 -14.27
N GLY A 108 12.71 28.50 -15.51
CA GLY A 108 14.13 28.56 -15.84
C GLY A 108 14.89 27.23 -15.66
N ILE A 109 14.18 26.14 -15.35
CA ILE A 109 14.78 24.81 -15.13
C ILE A 109 15.02 24.13 -16.48
N SER A 110 16.17 23.47 -16.63
CA SER A 110 16.51 22.78 -17.88
C SER A 110 15.54 21.62 -18.17
N ARG A 111 15.30 21.36 -19.46
CA ARG A 111 14.39 20.31 -19.94
C ARG A 111 14.70 18.93 -19.35
N ALA A 112 15.98 18.56 -19.28
CA ALA A 112 16.42 17.29 -18.71
C ALA A 112 16.10 17.18 -17.21
N GLN A 113 16.30 18.29 -16.47
CA GLN A 113 16.01 18.35 -15.04
C GLN A 113 14.50 18.30 -14.78
N MET A 114 13.71 19.03 -15.57
CA MET A 114 12.24 19.00 -15.50
C MET A 114 11.68 17.61 -15.80
N GLN A 115 12.18 16.94 -16.84
CA GLN A 115 11.82 15.55 -17.15
C GLN A 115 12.21 14.58 -16.03
N ARG A 116 13.37 14.79 -15.39
CA ARG A 116 13.80 13.98 -14.24
C ARG A 116 12.82 14.10 -13.08
N TYR A 117 12.36 15.32 -12.77
CA TYR A 117 11.36 15.54 -11.73
C TYR A 117 10.00 14.91 -12.09
N ARG A 118 9.56 15.03 -13.35
CA ARG A 118 8.25 14.54 -13.81
C ARG A 118 8.13 13.02 -13.92
N ASN A 119 9.17 12.37 -14.43
CA ASN A 119 9.09 10.97 -14.88
C ASN A 119 9.88 10.00 -13.99
N ARG A 120 10.95 10.45 -13.31
CA ARG A 120 11.84 9.56 -12.53
C ARG A 120 11.60 9.63 -11.01
N GLY A 121 10.55 10.34 -10.57
CA GLY A 121 10.24 10.50 -9.15
C GLY A 121 11.35 11.20 -8.35
N ALA A 122 12.25 11.92 -9.03
CA ALA A 122 13.33 12.63 -8.35
C ALA A 122 12.76 13.81 -7.57
N ARG A 123 13.13 13.92 -6.29
CA ARG A 123 12.72 15.05 -5.45
C ARG A 123 13.50 16.31 -5.85
N PRO A 124 12.83 17.41 -6.22
CA PRO A 124 13.50 18.68 -6.49
C PRO A 124 14.12 19.24 -5.22
N ARG A 125 15.17 20.06 -5.41
CA ARG A 125 15.71 20.89 -4.33
C ARG A 125 14.69 21.96 -3.96
N ALA A 126 14.76 22.49 -2.74
CA ALA A 126 13.80 23.49 -2.23
C ALA A 126 13.57 24.66 -3.21
N ALA A 127 14.63 25.22 -3.80
CA ALA A 127 14.51 26.31 -4.78
C ALA A 127 13.71 25.92 -6.03
N HIS A 128 13.93 24.73 -6.58
CA HIS A 128 13.19 24.24 -7.74
C HIS A 128 11.76 23.84 -7.38
N PHE A 129 11.55 23.32 -6.18
CA PHE A 129 10.22 23.02 -5.66
C PHE A 129 9.36 24.29 -5.62
N GLU A 130 9.87 25.37 -5.03
CA GLU A 130 9.16 26.65 -4.94
C GLU A 130 8.95 27.28 -6.32
N ALA A 131 9.94 27.23 -7.22
CA ALA A 131 9.80 27.77 -8.57
C ALA A 131 8.67 27.08 -9.35
N VAL A 132 8.61 25.74 -9.29
CA VAL A 132 7.55 24.96 -9.95
C VAL A 132 6.19 25.21 -9.29
N LYS A 133 6.15 25.30 -7.96
CA LYS A 133 4.93 25.59 -7.20
C LYS A 133 4.36 26.96 -7.54
N LEU A 134 5.22 27.98 -7.65
CA LEU A 134 4.83 29.33 -8.04
C LEU A 134 4.28 29.33 -9.47
N PHE A 135 4.99 28.73 -10.43
CA PHE A 135 4.56 28.63 -11.82
C PHE A 135 3.17 27.99 -11.96
N LEU A 136 2.95 26.83 -11.34
CA LEU A 136 1.65 26.14 -11.38
C LEU A 136 0.55 26.84 -10.57
N GLY A 137 0.94 27.76 -9.67
CA GLY A 137 0.01 28.61 -8.91
C GLY A 137 -0.52 29.79 -9.73
N GLN A 138 0.22 30.24 -10.76
CA GLN A 138 -0.19 31.34 -11.64
C GLN A 138 -1.25 30.90 -12.68
N GLU A 139 -1.35 29.61 -13.00
CA GLU A 139 -2.30 29.06 -13.99
C GLU A 139 -3.74 28.86 -13.50
N ASN A 140 -4.08 29.29 -12.27
CA ASN A 140 -5.44 29.18 -11.71
C ASN A 140 -6.15 30.56 -11.54
N ALA A 141 -5.88 31.52 -12.43
CA ALA A 141 -6.57 32.80 -12.51
C ALA A 141 -7.23 33.00 -13.87
#